data_AF-A0A4V6TJ59-F1
#
_entry.id   AF-A0A4V6TJ59-F1
#
_cell.length_a   1.000
_cell.length_b   1.000
_cell.length_c   1.000
_cell.angle_alpha   90.00
_cell.angle_beta   90.00
_cell.angle_gamma   90.00
#
_symmetry.space_group_name_H-M   'P 1'
#
loop_
_entity.id
_entity.type
_entity.pdbx_description
1 polymer ?
#
loop_
_entity_poly.entity_id
_entity_poly.type
_entity_poly.pdbx_seq_one_letter_code
_entity_poly.pdbx_strand_id
1 'polypeptide(L)'
;MASLISPTRHIARAFAPTTRLTQRRWAQVHDIRFLATHQKPDQRVFDKYKAKLEQKAKQEGHGDVDKLKSAYKEKIVELRQQAIVPGANAPLDAVANTPKTPNAPFQPPPPPQPQSQQSQAKKPSPSAEEKAGIKTLSSFIDVAKTKELPQKEIEYIWRLRHASSPSSLCAVVPTPTYQQIVETARKHPQFVLPLPKEGQGAEIHFLQWTFPSPTTCTVLFTALAEFKLKGEFAQPHTTITHHLDLAHDKGLVLLEGTVIEDKQVTVEEGKWLLMCLQKFYGKAAEQSPRRKLMEQFSQGDSSFKIDELLEEAEKF
;
A
#
# COMPACT_ATOMS: atom_id res chain seq x y z
N MET A 1 67.47 -6.52 -19.75
CA MET A 1 67.50 -7.81 -20.48
C MET A 1 66.85 -8.85 -19.58
N ALA A 2 65.95 -9.66 -20.14
CA ALA A 2 65.22 -10.80 -19.54
C ALA A 2 63.88 -10.48 -18.83
N SER A 3 62.89 -10.27 -19.70
CA SER A 3 61.48 -10.67 -19.64
C SER A 3 61.23 -12.12 -19.18
N LEU A 4 60.05 -12.42 -18.61
CA LEU A 4 59.27 -13.68 -18.75
C LEU A 4 57.92 -13.55 -17.99
N ILE A 5 56.85 -13.13 -18.68
CA ILE A 5 55.71 -13.92 -19.19
C ILE A 5 54.75 -14.46 -18.10
N SER A 6 53.56 -13.83 -18.07
CA SER A 6 52.34 -14.26 -17.38
C SER A 6 51.72 -15.52 -18.02
N PRO A 7 51.02 -16.38 -17.25
CA PRO A 7 50.01 -17.27 -17.81
C PRO A 7 48.60 -16.86 -17.38
N THR A 8 47.87 -16.24 -18.30
CA THR A 8 46.40 -16.13 -18.24
C THR A 8 45.79 -17.52 -18.47
N ARG A 9 45.30 -18.16 -17.41
CA ARG A 9 44.41 -19.33 -17.55
C ARG A 9 42.98 -18.84 -17.80
N HIS A 10 42.60 -18.82 -19.07
CA HIS A 10 41.21 -18.72 -19.50
C HIS A 10 40.47 -20.00 -19.10
N ILE A 11 39.65 -19.93 -18.05
CA ILE A 11 38.63 -20.95 -17.78
C ILE A 11 37.39 -20.54 -18.58
N ALA A 12 37.29 -21.06 -19.80
CA ALA A 12 36.06 -21.04 -20.57
C ALA A 12 35.08 -22.03 -19.91
N ARG A 13 34.19 -21.54 -19.05
CA ARG A 13 33.01 -22.31 -18.63
C ARG A 13 32.04 -22.32 -19.80
N ALA A 14 31.95 -23.46 -20.48
CA ALA A 14 30.87 -23.76 -21.41
C ALA A 14 29.54 -23.64 -20.66
N PHE A 15 28.72 -22.65 -21.05
CA PHE A 15 27.32 -22.58 -20.64
C PHE A 15 26.57 -23.69 -21.37
N ALA A 16 26.30 -24.79 -20.68
CA ALA A 16 25.27 -25.72 -21.12
C ALA A 16 23.92 -24.98 -21.06
N PRO A 17 23.11 -24.96 -22.14
CA PRO A 17 21.76 -24.45 -22.05
C PRO A 17 20.97 -25.47 -21.22
N THR A 18 20.74 -25.16 -19.95
CA THR A 18 19.68 -25.85 -19.20
C THR A 18 18.38 -25.47 -19.88
N THR A 19 17.85 -26.40 -20.66
CA THR A 19 16.48 -26.38 -21.15
C THR A 19 15.58 -26.33 -19.92
N ARG A 20 15.20 -25.10 -19.51
CA ARG A 20 14.14 -24.91 -18.54
C ARG A 20 12.88 -25.48 -19.16
N LEU A 21 12.46 -26.66 -18.69
CA LEU A 21 11.08 -27.08 -18.81
C LEU A 21 10.25 -25.99 -18.10
N THR A 22 9.74 -25.05 -18.88
CA THR A 22 8.74 -24.08 -18.45
C THR A 22 7.50 -24.89 -18.12
N GLN A 23 7.32 -25.21 -16.84
CA GLN A 23 6.01 -25.64 -16.35
C GLN A 23 5.08 -24.43 -16.47
N ARG A 24 4.43 -24.29 -17.64
CA ARG A 24 3.27 -23.40 -17.82
C ARG A 24 2.17 -23.91 -16.90
N ARG A 25 2.09 -23.35 -15.69
CA ARG A 25 0.90 -23.47 -14.86
C ARG A 25 -0.15 -22.56 -15.48
N TRP A 26 -1.08 -23.16 -16.19
CA TRP A 26 -2.35 -22.54 -16.55
C TRP A 26 -3.18 -22.41 -15.28
N ALA A 27 -3.03 -21.28 -14.60
CA ALA A 27 -3.99 -20.82 -13.61
C ALA A 27 -4.27 -19.35 -13.91
N GLN A 28 -5.32 -19.10 -14.69
CA GLN A 28 -5.93 -17.78 -14.73
C GLN A 28 -6.49 -17.51 -13.34
N VAL A 29 -5.80 -16.68 -12.55
CA VAL A 29 -6.43 -16.07 -11.39
C VAL A 29 -7.46 -15.09 -11.95
N HIS A 30 -8.73 -15.48 -11.87
CA HIS A 30 -9.84 -14.58 -12.13
C HIS A 30 -9.88 -13.59 -10.97
N ASP A 31 -9.49 -12.35 -11.23
CA ASP A 31 -9.85 -11.24 -10.36
C ASP A 31 -11.37 -11.11 -10.40
N ILE A 32 -12.04 -11.52 -9.32
CA ILE A 32 -13.47 -11.24 -9.12
C ILE A 32 -13.64 -10.43 -7.84
N ARG A 33 -12.89 -9.32 -7.74
CA ARG A 33 -13.47 -8.14 -7.11
C ARG A 33 -14.24 -7.43 -8.21
N PHE A 34 -15.55 -7.62 -8.23
CA PHE A 34 -16.45 -6.67 -8.89
C PHE A 34 -16.33 -5.35 -8.12
N LEU A 35 -15.29 -4.59 -8.43
CA LEU A 35 -15.32 -3.15 -8.31
C LEU A 35 -16.40 -2.74 -9.31
N ALA A 36 -17.63 -2.51 -8.83
CA ALA A 36 -18.65 -1.83 -9.62
C ALA A 36 -18.24 -0.36 -9.74
N THR A 37 -17.10 -0.11 -10.40
CA THR A 37 -16.91 1.14 -11.10
C THR A 37 -18.05 1.19 -12.09
N HIS A 38 -19.00 2.09 -11.87
CA HIS A 38 -19.75 2.66 -12.98
C HIS A 38 -18.74 3.37 -13.88
N GLN A 39 -17.89 2.61 -14.60
CA GLN A 39 -17.25 3.11 -15.79
C GLN A 39 -18.40 3.56 -16.67
N LYS A 40 -18.47 4.88 -16.93
CA LYS A 40 -19.38 5.41 -17.95
C LYS A 40 -19.19 4.52 -19.18
N PRO A 41 -20.22 3.81 -19.65
CA PRO A 41 -20.00 2.80 -20.67
C PRO A 41 -19.39 3.50 -21.89
N ASP A 42 -18.31 2.92 -22.40
CA ASP A 42 -17.50 3.48 -23.47
C ASP A 42 -18.45 3.90 -24.62
N GLN A 43 -18.44 5.18 -25.04
CA GLN A 43 -19.45 5.73 -25.96
C GLN A 43 -19.58 4.90 -27.25
N ARG A 44 -18.46 4.32 -27.69
CA ARG A 44 -18.37 3.38 -28.82
C ARG A 44 -19.29 2.17 -28.70
N VAL A 45 -19.56 1.71 -27.49
CA VAL A 45 -20.46 0.57 -27.22
C VAL A 45 -21.91 1.00 -27.39
N PHE A 46 -22.30 2.16 -26.86
CA PHE A 46 -23.64 2.71 -27.05
C PHE A 46 -23.97 2.95 -28.52
N ASP A 47 -23.03 3.50 -29.28
CA ASP A 47 -23.22 3.76 -30.71
C ASP A 47 -23.46 2.48 -31.50
N LYS A 48 -22.72 1.39 -31.18
CA LYS A 48 -22.93 0.07 -31.80
C LYS A 48 -24.31 -0.50 -31.50
N TYR A 49 -24.80 -0.39 -30.26
CA TYR A 49 -26.12 -0.88 -29.89
C TYR A 49 -27.24 -0.02 -30.49
N LYS A 50 -27.04 1.30 -30.55
CA LYS A 50 -27.95 2.21 -31.24
C LYS A 50 -28.11 1.84 -32.71
N ALA A 51 -27.00 1.64 -33.43
CA ALA A 51 -27.03 1.23 -34.84
C ALA A 51 -27.76 -0.11 -35.06
N LYS A 52 -27.60 -1.08 -34.14
CA LYS A 52 -28.33 -2.36 -34.21
C LYS A 52 -29.84 -2.20 -33.99
N LEU A 53 -30.24 -1.35 -33.06
CA LEU A 53 -31.65 -1.06 -32.82
C LEU A 53 -32.28 -0.35 -34.01
N GLU A 54 -31.57 0.58 -34.64
CA GLU A 54 -32.00 1.23 -35.88
C GLU A 54 -32.11 0.23 -37.04
N GLN A 55 -31.14 -0.68 -37.19
CA GLN A 55 -31.20 -1.73 -38.20
C GLN A 55 -32.40 -2.67 -37.97
N LYS A 56 -32.66 -3.04 -36.72
CA LYS A 56 -33.80 -3.89 -36.36
C LYS A 56 -35.14 -3.18 -36.56
N ALA A 57 -35.21 -1.89 -36.21
CA ALA A 57 -36.38 -1.06 -36.49
C ALA A 57 -36.68 -1.05 -38.00
N LYS A 58 -35.65 -0.84 -38.84
CA LYS A 58 -35.80 -0.89 -40.30
C LYS A 58 -36.23 -2.26 -40.83
N GLN A 59 -35.68 -3.36 -40.29
CA GLN A 59 -36.05 -4.72 -40.68
C GLN A 59 -37.51 -5.05 -40.36
N GLU A 60 -37.99 -4.59 -39.20
CA GLU A 60 -39.37 -4.82 -38.76
C GLU A 60 -40.35 -3.73 -39.26
N GLY A 61 -39.88 -2.81 -40.12
CA GLY A 61 -40.71 -1.77 -40.73
C GLY A 61 -41.07 -0.61 -39.79
N HIS A 62 -40.42 -0.50 -38.64
CA HIS A 62 -40.58 0.62 -37.72
C HIS A 62 -39.66 1.79 -38.13
N GLY A 63 -40.25 2.96 -38.37
CA GLY A 63 -39.51 4.14 -38.86
C GLY A 63 -38.54 4.77 -37.87
N ASP A 64 -38.65 4.47 -36.57
CA ASP A 64 -37.74 4.96 -35.54
C ASP A 64 -37.65 3.99 -34.35
N VAL A 65 -36.56 4.08 -33.58
CA VAL A 65 -36.28 3.21 -32.42
C VAL A 65 -37.34 3.37 -31.33
N ASP A 66 -37.94 4.56 -31.17
CA ASP A 66 -39.00 4.79 -30.19
C ASP A 66 -40.30 4.05 -30.51
N LYS A 67 -40.61 3.86 -31.81
CA LYS A 67 -41.76 3.06 -32.24
C LYS A 67 -41.50 1.57 -32.01
N LEU A 68 -40.28 1.10 -32.29
CA LEU A 68 -39.86 -0.27 -31.97
C LEU A 68 -39.97 -0.52 -30.45
N LYS A 69 -39.48 0.40 -29.62
CA LYS A 69 -39.59 0.30 -28.16
C LYS A 69 -41.04 0.25 -27.68
N SER A 70 -41.94 0.99 -28.33
CA SER A 70 -43.36 0.98 -28.03
C SER A 70 -44.02 -0.36 -28.39
N ALA A 71 -43.66 -0.93 -29.54
CA ALA A 71 -44.15 -2.25 -29.97
C ALA A 71 -43.71 -3.38 -29.02
N TYR A 72 -42.51 -3.28 -28.45
CA TYR A 72 -41.98 -4.28 -27.51
C TYR A 72 -42.15 -3.91 -26.03
N LYS A 73 -42.98 -2.91 -25.71
CA LYS A 73 -43.12 -2.38 -24.34
C LYS A 73 -43.46 -3.46 -23.33
N GLU A 74 -44.39 -4.35 -23.64
CA GLU A 74 -44.83 -5.44 -22.76
C GLU A 74 -43.69 -6.42 -22.48
N LYS A 75 -42.99 -6.85 -23.54
CA LYS A 75 -41.82 -7.74 -23.43
C LYS A 75 -40.68 -7.11 -22.64
N ILE A 76 -40.48 -5.78 -22.76
CA ILE A 76 -39.48 -5.05 -22.00
C ILE A 76 -39.83 -5.05 -20.50
N VAL A 77 -41.11 -4.90 -20.15
CA VAL A 77 -41.56 -4.93 -18.75
C VAL A 77 -41.42 -6.33 -18.16
N GLU A 78 -41.81 -7.36 -18.89
CA GLU A 78 -41.68 -8.76 -18.47
C GLU A 78 -40.21 -9.12 -18.20
N LEU A 79 -39.31 -8.82 -19.15
CA LEU A 79 -37.88 -9.09 -19.00
C LEU A 79 -37.25 -8.27 -17.85
N ARG A 80 -37.72 -7.04 -17.63
CA ARG A 80 -37.28 -6.24 -16.48
C ARG A 80 -37.70 -6.87 -15.16
N GLN A 81 -38.93 -7.36 -15.05
CA GLN A 81 -39.43 -8.04 -13.84
C GLN A 81 -38.67 -9.33 -13.58
N GLN A 82 -38.39 -10.12 -14.62
CA GLN A 82 -37.58 -11.34 -14.52
C GLN A 82 -36.13 -11.04 -14.11
N ALA A 83 -35.60 -9.88 -14.47
CA ALA A 83 -34.24 -9.46 -14.12
C ALA A 83 -34.12 -8.77 -12.73
N ILE A 84 -35.21 -8.67 -11.95
CA ILE A 84 -35.16 -8.10 -10.59
C ILE A 84 -34.48 -9.10 -9.66
N VAL A 85 -33.32 -8.71 -9.13
CA VAL A 85 -32.63 -9.42 -8.05
C VAL A 85 -32.81 -8.63 -6.75
N PRO A 86 -33.44 -9.21 -5.71
CA PRO A 86 -33.60 -8.56 -4.40
C PRO A 86 -32.23 -8.11 -3.84
N GLY A 87 -32.11 -6.83 -3.50
CA GLY A 87 -30.89 -6.24 -2.92
C GLY A 87 -29.92 -5.56 -3.91
N ALA A 88 -30.09 -5.71 -5.23
CA ALA A 88 -29.23 -5.05 -6.23
C ALA A 88 -29.95 -3.96 -7.05
N ASN A 89 -31.11 -4.30 -7.64
CA ASN A 89 -31.79 -3.42 -8.61
C ASN A 89 -33.29 -3.19 -8.29
N ALA A 90 -33.75 -3.57 -7.09
CA ALA A 90 -35.15 -3.38 -6.69
C ALA A 90 -35.43 -1.93 -6.26
N PRO A 91 -36.56 -1.31 -6.67
CA PRO A 91 -37.00 -0.02 -6.13
C PRO A 91 -37.22 -0.12 -4.61
N LEU A 92 -36.80 0.90 -3.84
CA LEU A 92 -36.84 0.89 -2.38
C LEU A 92 -38.25 0.70 -1.77
N ASP A 93 -39.32 0.96 -2.52
CA ASP A 93 -40.69 0.95 -2.01
C ASP A 93 -41.40 -0.42 -2.03
N ALA A 94 -40.72 -1.50 -2.44
CA ALA A 94 -41.31 -2.85 -2.49
C ALA A 94 -41.09 -3.70 -1.23
N VAL A 95 -40.95 -3.09 -0.05
CA VAL A 95 -40.91 -3.79 1.25
C VAL A 95 -42.29 -3.71 1.92
N ALA A 96 -43.25 -4.44 1.36
CA ALA A 96 -44.49 -4.77 2.07
C ALA A 96 -45.10 -6.03 1.45
N ASN A 97 -44.85 -7.16 2.13
CA ASN A 97 -45.54 -8.46 2.07
C ASN A 97 -44.63 -9.64 1.73
N THR A 98 -43.98 -10.17 2.76
CA THR A 98 -43.49 -11.55 2.79
C THR A 98 -44.51 -12.44 3.52
N PRO A 99 -45.11 -13.44 2.87
CA PRO A 99 -45.66 -14.60 3.58
C PRO A 99 -44.52 -15.45 4.14
N LYS A 100 -44.62 -15.79 5.42
CA LYS A 100 -43.79 -16.81 6.07
C LYS A 100 -44.09 -18.18 5.44
N THR A 101 -43.09 -18.82 4.84
CA THR A 101 -43.15 -20.26 4.52
C THR A 101 -42.28 -21.07 5.48
N PRO A 102 -42.66 -22.32 5.77
CA PRO A 102 -42.28 -23.03 6.99
C PRO A 102 -40.99 -23.87 6.84
N ASN A 103 -40.39 -24.13 8.01
CA ASN A 103 -39.26 -25.03 8.29
C ASN A 103 -39.02 -26.15 7.26
N ALA A 104 -37.86 -26.10 6.61
CA ALA A 104 -37.15 -27.29 6.15
C ALA A 104 -36.00 -27.58 7.12
N PRO A 105 -35.85 -28.82 7.63
CA PRO A 105 -34.79 -29.15 8.58
C PRO A 105 -33.43 -29.18 7.86
N PHE A 106 -32.57 -28.24 8.22
CA PHE A 106 -31.17 -28.20 7.81
C PHE A 106 -30.41 -29.28 8.59
N GLN A 107 -29.91 -30.32 7.91
CA GLN A 107 -28.95 -31.26 8.49
C GLN A 107 -27.52 -30.74 8.22
N PRO A 108 -26.69 -30.49 9.25
CA PRO A 108 -25.29 -30.18 9.04
C PRO A 108 -24.53 -31.42 8.53
N PRO A 109 -23.56 -31.27 7.62
CA PRO A 109 -22.71 -32.39 7.22
C PRO A 109 -21.82 -32.82 8.41
N PRO A 110 -21.44 -34.12 8.49
CA PRO A 110 -20.65 -34.64 9.59
C PRO A 110 -19.26 -34.00 9.65
N PRO A 111 -18.68 -33.85 10.86
CA PRO A 111 -17.34 -33.29 11.04
C PRO A 111 -16.28 -34.21 10.41
N PRO A 112 -15.24 -33.66 9.74
CA PRO A 112 -14.17 -34.46 9.17
C PRO A 112 -13.35 -35.13 10.28
N GLN A 113 -13.13 -36.44 10.16
CA GLN A 113 -12.24 -37.19 11.04
C GLN A 113 -10.78 -36.74 10.87
N PRO A 114 -9.98 -36.70 11.95
CA PRO A 114 -8.58 -36.31 11.90
C PRO A 114 -7.74 -37.41 11.23
N GLN A 115 -7.17 -37.10 10.06
CA GLN A 115 -6.17 -37.95 9.42
C GLN A 115 -4.78 -37.63 9.99
N SER A 116 -4.13 -38.67 10.52
CA SER A 116 -2.83 -38.65 11.17
C SER A 116 -1.70 -38.11 10.30
N GLN A 117 -0.79 -37.41 10.95
CA GLN A 117 0.39 -36.70 10.44
C GLN A 117 1.30 -37.53 9.51
N GLN A 118 1.71 -36.91 8.40
CA GLN A 118 3.08 -37.05 7.91
C GLN A 118 3.69 -35.66 7.69
N SER A 119 4.86 -35.50 8.30
CA SER A 119 5.69 -34.32 8.44
C SER A 119 6.35 -33.93 7.13
N GLN A 120 5.93 -32.79 6.55
CA GLN A 120 6.76 -32.01 5.64
C GLN A 120 6.62 -30.53 6.01
N ALA A 121 7.78 -29.85 6.09
CA ALA A 121 7.97 -28.54 6.69
C ALA A 121 6.95 -27.48 6.20
N LYS A 122 6.11 -27.00 7.14
CA LYS A 122 5.16 -25.92 6.90
C LYS A 122 5.92 -24.61 6.66
N LYS A 123 5.74 -24.01 5.48
CA LYS A 123 5.81 -22.56 5.34
C LYS A 123 4.71 -21.96 6.24
N PRO A 124 4.97 -20.86 6.97
CA PRO A 124 3.94 -20.24 7.80
C PRO A 124 2.77 -19.78 6.92
N SER A 125 1.55 -20.01 7.40
CA SER A 125 0.34 -19.41 6.86
C SER A 125 0.47 -17.88 6.89
N PRO A 126 0.01 -17.15 5.86
CA PRO A 126 0.17 -15.70 5.82
C PRO A 126 -0.51 -15.05 7.03
N SER A 127 0.23 -14.20 7.73
CA SER A 127 -0.28 -13.46 8.87
C SER A 127 -1.43 -12.54 8.43
N ALA A 128 -2.27 -12.10 9.37
CA ALA A 128 -3.35 -11.15 9.07
C ALA A 128 -2.82 -9.86 8.39
N GLU A 129 -1.57 -9.50 8.66
CA GLU A 129 -0.86 -8.32 8.13
C GLU A 129 -0.50 -8.50 6.65
N GLU A 130 -0.05 -9.69 6.24
CA GLU A 130 0.24 -9.99 4.83
C GLU A 130 -1.05 -9.99 3.99
N LYS A 131 -2.17 -10.41 4.58
CA LYS A 131 -3.49 -10.32 3.94
C LYS A 131 -3.97 -8.88 3.76
N ALA A 132 -3.48 -7.95 4.56
CA ALA A 132 -3.75 -6.52 4.45
C ALA A 132 -2.84 -5.81 3.43
N GLY A 133 -1.95 -6.53 2.74
CA GLY A 133 -1.07 -5.98 1.71
C GLY A 133 0.14 -5.21 2.24
N ILE A 134 0.40 -5.28 3.55
CA ILE A 134 1.54 -4.63 4.18
C ILE A 134 2.71 -5.61 4.19
N LYS A 135 3.87 -5.16 3.71
CA LYS A 135 5.10 -5.96 3.75
C LYS A 135 5.59 -6.07 5.20
N THR A 136 5.63 -7.28 5.73
CA THR A 136 6.20 -7.56 7.05
C THR A 136 7.71 -7.76 6.96
N LEU A 137 8.41 -7.74 8.10
CA LEU A 137 9.87 -7.97 8.13
C LEU A 137 10.26 -9.31 7.48
N SER A 138 9.42 -10.32 7.66
CA SER A 138 9.64 -11.67 7.11
C SER A 138 9.69 -11.72 5.59
N SER A 139 9.13 -10.71 4.90
CA SER A 139 9.21 -10.59 3.44
C SER A 139 10.60 -10.12 2.95
N PHE A 140 11.40 -9.52 3.84
CA PHE A 140 12.72 -8.99 3.51
C PHE A 140 13.84 -9.92 4.00
N ILE A 141 13.72 -10.44 5.21
CA ILE A 141 14.74 -11.29 5.86
C ILE A 141 14.09 -12.44 6.63
N ASP A 142 14.84 -13.53 6.83
CA ASP A 142 14.40 -14.68 7.63
C ASP A 142 14.53 -14.35 9.12
N VAL A 143 13.43 -13.90 9.73
CA VAL A 143 13.39 -13.43 11.13
C VAL A 143 13.93 -14.46 12.11
N ALA A 144 13.67 -15.75 11.91
CA ALA A 144 14.11 -16.80 12.82
C ALA A 144 15.65 -16.90 12.84
N LYS A 145 16.28 -16.89 11.67
CA LYS A 145 17.75 -16.93 11.56
C LYS A 145 18.39 -15.63 12.03
N THR A 146 17.78 -14.49 11.68
CA THR A 146 18.31 -13.18 12.08
C THR A 146 18.30 -12.99 13.60
N LYS A 147 17.33 -13.58 14.32
CA LYS A 147 17.28 -13.55 15.79
C LYS A 147 18.43 -14.30 16.48
N GLU A 148 19.18 -15.14 15.79
CA GLU A 148 20.35 -15.80 16.38
C GLU A 148 21.62 -14.94 16.28
N LEU A 149 21.61 -13.93 15.40
CA LEU A 149 22.81 -13.15 15.07
C LEU A 149 23.06 -11.99 16.05
N PRO A 150 24.32 -11.53 16.18
CA PRO A 150 24.67 -10.28 16.86
C PRO A 150 24.06 -9.05 16.17
N GLN A 151 23.80 -7.99 16.94
CA GLN A 151 23.21 -6.73 16.43
C GLN A 151 23.94 -6.15 15.21
N LYS A 152 25.28 -6.17 15.21
CA LYS A 152 26.09 -5.66 14.09
C LYS A 152 25.83 -6.44 12.79
N GLU A 153 25.72 -7.76 12.87
CA GLU A 153 25.45 -8.59 11.70
C GLU A 153 24.05 -8.35 11.15
N ILE A 154 23.06 -8.17 12.02
CA ILE A 154 21.70 -7.79 11.64
C ILE A 154 21.72 -6.45 10.87
N GLU A 155 22.45 -5.46 11.37
CA GLU A 155 22.62 -4.16 10.71
C GLU A 155 23.28 -4.28 9.32
N TYR A 156 24.33 -5.09 9.20
CA TYR A 156 24.97 -5.33 7.90
C TYR A 156 24.03 -6.02 6.91
N ILE A 157 23.31 -7.06 7.33
CA ILE A 157 22.34 -7.76 6.47
C ILE A 157 21.25 -6.79 6.02
N TRP A 158 20.74 -5.96 6.93
CA TRP A 158 19.69 -5.00 6.63
C TRP A 158 20.15 -3.95 5.62
N ARG A 159 21.33 -3.36 5.82
CA ARG A 159 21.90 -2.42 4.86
C ARG A 159 22.16 -3.05 3.50
N LEU A 160 22.75 -4.25 3.49
CA LEU A 160 23.06 -4.97 2.25
C LEU A 160 21.80 -5.30 1.45
N ARG A 161 20.69 -5.61 2.14
CA ARG A 161 19.39 -5.89 1.51
C ARG A 161 18.88 -4.71 0.69
N HIS A 162 19.08 -3.49 1.16
CA HIS A 162 18.59 -2.27 0.52
C HIS A 162 19.64 -1.59 -0.38
N ALA A 163 20.92 -1.95 -0.27
CA ALA A 163 22.01 -1.32 -1.02
C ALA A 163 21.87 -1.35 -2.54
N SER A 164 21.17 -2.33 -3.12
CA SER A 164 20.96 -2.42 -4.57
C SER A 164 19.90 -1.45 -5.11
N SER A 165 19.08 -0.88 -4.24
CA SER A 165 17.93 -0.04 -4.62
C SER A 165 18.28 1.45 -4.41
N PRO A 166 18.49 2.22 -5.49
CA PRO A 166 18.92 3.62 -5.37
C PRO A 166 17.85 4.49 -4.69
N SER A 167 16.57 4.20 -4.88
CA SER A 167 15.41 4.88 -4.29
C SER A 167 15.07 4.43 -2.87
N SER A 168 15.89 3.58 -2.24
CA SER A 168 15.63 3.05 -0.91
C SER A 168 16.34 3.84 0.20
N LEU A 169 15.64 3.96 1.33
CA LEU A 169 16.17 4.45 2.60
C LEU A 169 16.20 3.27 3.57
N CYS A 170 17.28 3.12 4.34
CA CYS A 170 17.34 2.11 5.38
C CYS A 170 18.09 2.64 6.60
N ALA A 171 17.63 2.21 7.78
CA ALA A 171 18.29 2.51 9.04
C ALA A 171 18.03 1.41 10.07
N VAL A 172 18.83 1.41 11.12
CA VAL A 172 18.64 0.59 12.30
C VAL A 172 18.60 1.52 13.50
N VAL A 173 17.54 1.44 14.28
CA VAL A 173 17.29 2.34 15.40
C VAL A 173 17.26 1.54 16.70
N PRO A 174 18.03 1.92 17.73
CA PRO A 174 17.90 1.31 19.05
C PRO A 174 16.49 1.46 19.61
N THR A 175 15.99 0.40 20.25
CA THR A 175 14.62 0.36 20.81
C THR A 175 14.34 1.50 21.78
N PRO A 176 15.24 1.89 22.71
CA PRO A 176 14.97 3.01 23.62
C PRO A 176 14.75 4.33 22.87
N THR A 177 15.51 4.59 21.81
CA THR A 177 15.36 5.79 20.97
C THR A 177 14.02 5.76 20.23
N TYR A 178 13.66 4.61 19.68
CA TYR A 178 12.39 4.45 18.95
C TYR A 178 11.16 4.59 19.87
N GLN A 179 11.23 4.08 21.10
CA GLN A 179 10.13 4.19 22.07
C GLN A 179 9.76 5.65 22.34
N GLN A 180 10.74 6.53 22.49
CA GLN A 180 10.48 7.97 22.68
C GLN A 180 9.80 8.60 21.45
N ILE A 181 10.28 8.24 20.25
CA ILE A 181 9.69 8.69 18.98
C ILE A 181 8.24 8.23 18.88
N VAL A 182 7.97 6.95 19.15
CA VAL A 182 6.63 6.37 18.94
C VAL A 182 5.62 6.86 19.98
N GLU A 183 6.02 7.08 21.23
CA GLU A 183 5.16 7.69 22.26
C GLU A 183 4.70 9.08 21.84
N THR A 184 5.61 9.87 21.30
CA THR A 184 5.32 11.20 20.77
C THR A 184 4.45 11.12 19.51
N ALA A 185 4.75 10.19 18.60
CA ALA A 185 3.98 9.95 17.39
C ALA A 185 2.53 9.52 17.66
N ARG A 186 2.28 8.75 18.73
CA ARG A 186 0.92 8.35 19.11
C ARG A 186 0.09 9.54 19.60
N LYS A 187 0.71 10.52 20.26
CA LYS A 187 0.04 11.75 20.70
C LYS A 187 -0.13 12.75 19.55
N HIS A 188 0.84 12.79 18.63
CA HIS A 188 0.93 13.74 17.53
C HIS A 188 1.16 13.00 16.19
N PRO A 189 0.15 12.27 15.69
CA PRO A 189 0.33 11.40 14.53
C PRO A 189 0.46 12.16 13.20
N GLN A 190 0.16 13.45 13.18
CA GLN A 190 0.24 14.30 12.01
C GLN A 190 1.09 15.52 12.31
N PHE A 191 1.93 15.90 11.36
CA PHE A 191 2.75 17.10 11.46
C PHE A 191 3.11 17.63 10.07
N VAL A 192 3.77 18.78 10.02
CA VAL A 192 4.33 19.34 8.79
C VAL A 192 5.82 19.57 8.96
N LEU A 193 6.58 19.28 7.92
CA LEU A 193 8.04 19.44 7.93
C LEU A 193 8.48 20.27 6.73
N PRO A 194 9.44 21.19 6.92
CA PRO A 194 10.02 21.94 5.84
C PRO A 194 11.13 21.12 5.15
N LEU A 195 11.13 21.16 3.82
CA LEU A 195 12.18 20.66 2.97
C LEU A 195 12.81 21.84 2.22
N PRO A 196 14.04 22.24 2.56
CA PRO A 196 14.75 23.28 1.82
C PRO A 196 14.98 22.85 0.36
N LYS A 197 14.63 23.72 -0.58
CA LYS A 197 14.88 23.58 -2.01
C LYS A 197 15.86 24.66 -2.46
N GLU A 198 16.87 24.27 -3.23
CA GLU A 198 17.87 25.21 -3.73
C GLU A 198 17.23 26.30 -4.59
N GLY A 199 17.33 27.57 -4.15
CA GLY A 199 16.82 28.73 -4.88
C GLY A 199 15.29 28.88 -4.92
N GLN A 200 14.52 27.97 -4.30
CA GLN A 200 13.05 27.99 -4.31
C GLN A 200 12.43 28.17 -2.91
N GLY A 201 13.26 28.32 -1.87
CA GLY A 201 12.81 28.42 -0.47
C GLY A 201 12.54 27.04 0.12
N ALA A 202 11.67 26.95 1.13
CA ALA A 202 11.30 25.68 1.75
C ALA A 202 9.93 25.21 1.26
N GLU A 203 9.86 23.97 0.78
CA GLU A 203 8.59 23.29 0.52
C GLU A 203 8.09 22.63 1.80
N ILE A 204 6.78 22.72 2.07
CA ILE A 204 6.19 22.07 3.23
C ILE A 204 5.66 20.69 2.84
N HIS A 205 6.01 19.68 3.62
CA HIS A 205 5.56 18.31 3.46
C HIS A 205 4.71 17.90 4.65
N PHE A 206 3.59 17.25 4.36
CA PHE A 206 2.71 16.65 5.34
C PHE A 206 3.27 15.30 5.76
N LEU A 207 3.44 15.12 7.06
CA LEU A 207 3.88 13.89 7.71
C LEU A 207 2.68 13.24 8.39
N GLN A 208 2.48 11.94 8.16
CA GLN A 208 1.46 11.16 8.83
C GLN A 208 2.00 9.81 9.31
N TRP A 209 1.83 9.54 10.59
CA TRP A 209 2.05 8.24 11.21
C TRP A 209 0.81 7.35 11.08
N THR A 210 1.04 6.09 10.77
CA THR A 210 0.04 5.03 10.73
C THR A 210 0.56 3.82 11.48
N PHE A 211 -0.34 3.17 12.22
CA PHE A 211 -0.01 2.01 13.06
C PHE A 211 -0.83 0.81 12.57
N PRO A 212 -0.52 0.28 11.38
CA PRO A 212 -1.32 -0.78 10.79
C PRO A 212 -1.27 -2.09 11.58
N SER A 213 -0.20 -2.30 12.35
CA SER A 213 -0.05 -3.51 13.17
C SER A 213 0.79 -3.23 14.42
N PRO A 214 0.76 -4.13 15.42
CA PRO A 214 1.57 -3.95 16.63
C PRO A 214 3.07 -4.09 16.37
N THR A 215 3.46 -4.78 15.30
CA THR A 215 4.86 -5.02 14.90
C THR A 215 5.32 -4.08 13.79
N THR A 216 4.41 -3.30 13.18
CA THR A 216 4.70 -2.46 12.01
C THR A 216 4.13 -1.05 12.18
N CYS A 217 4.96 -0.04 11.93
CA CYS A 217 4.60 1.36 12.01
C CYS A 217 5.09 2.11 10.78
N THR A 218 4.20 2.80 10.07
CA THR A 218 4.51 3.41 8.77
C THR A 218 4.30 4.92 8.81
N VAL A 219 5.28 5.67 8.31
CA VAL A 219 5.26 7.11 8.12
C VAL A 219 5.12 7.43 6.64
N LEU A 220 4.20 8.34 6.33
CA LEU A 220 3.94 8.82 4.99
C LEU A 220 4.33 10.29 4.90
N PHE A 221 5.14 10.64 3.91
CA PHE A 221 5.44 12.02 3.55
C PHE A 221 4.78 12.35 2.22
N THR A 222 4.00 13.41 2.23
CA THR A 222 3.26 13.90 1.06
C THR A 222 3.53 15.39 0.88
N ALA A 223 3.79 15.83 -0.35
CA ALA A 223 3.96 17.26 -0.61
C ALA A 223 2.64 17.98 -0.28
N LEU A 224 2.70 19.06 0.51
CA LEU A 224 1.49 19.73 0.99
C LEU A 224 0.69 20.35 -0.17
N ALA A 225 1.37 20.81 -1.23
CA ALA A 225 0.73 21.27 -2.46
C ALA A 225 -0.08 20.15 -3.15
N GLU A 226 0.45 18.93 -3.20
CA GLU A 226 -0.25 17.78 -3.77
C GLU A 226 -1.44 17.36 -2.88
N PHE A 227 -1.26 17.37 -1.56
CA PHE A 227 -2.33 17.08 -0.61
C PHE A 227 -3.48 18.08 -0.71
N LYS A 228 -3.19 19.38 -0.84
CA LYS A 228 -4.22 20.41 -1.04
C LYS A 228 -4.99 20.23 -2.35
N LEU A 229 -4.32 19.75 -3.40
CA LEU A 229 -4.94 19.56 -4.71
C LEU A 229 -5.80 18.29 -4.79
N LYS A 230 -5.33 17.19 -4.20
CA LYS A 230 -5.93 15.85 -4.36
C LYS A 230 -6.61 15.30 -3.11
N GLY A 231 -6.44 15.93 -1.96
CA GLY A 231 -6.98 15.48 -0.67
C GLY A 231 -6.56 14.05 -0.35
N GLU A 232 -7.53 13.20 -0.04
CA GLU A 232 -7.35 11.78 0.30
C GLU A 232 -6.73 10.94 -0.82
N PHE A 233 -6.79 11.41 -2.07
CA PHE A 233 -6.17 10.75 -3.21
C PHE A 233 -4.71 11.18 -3.46
N ALA A 234 -4.17 12.06 -2.62
CA ALA A 234 -2.76 12.42 -2.68
C ALA A 234 -1.90 11.21 -2.35
N GLN A 235 -0.95 10.92 -3.23
CA GLN A 235 -0.02 9.81 -3.01
C GLN A 235 1.21 10.33 -2.27
N PRO A 236 1.68 9.64 -1.22
CA PRO A 236 2.93 10.00 -0.57
C PRO A 236 4.10 9.80 -1.54
N HIS A 237 5.07 10.71 -1.55
CA HIS A 237 6.31 10.55 -2.32
C HIS A 237 7.32 9.69 -1.57
N THR A 238 7.27 9.68 -0.24
CA THR A 238 8.17 8.89 0.60
C THR A 238 7.35 8.11 1.61
N THR A 239 7.56 6.80 1.65
CA THR A 239 6.94 5.89 2.63
C THR A 239 8.06 5.25 3.44
N ILE A 240 7.94 5.26 4.76
CA ILE A 240 8.94 4.71 5.68
C ILE A 240 8.25 3.76 6.65
N THR A 241 8.69 2.51 6.70
CA THR A 241 8.15 1.46 7.57
C THR A 241 9.18 1.07 8.63
N HIS A 242 8.73 1.01 9.88
CA HIS A 242 9.48 0.54 11.03
C HIS A 242 8.99 -0.85 11.42
N HIS A 243 9.90 -1.81 11.45
CA HIS A 243 9.66 -3.19 11.86
C HIS A 243 10.15 -3.41 13.29
N LEU A 244 9.23 -3.81 14.16
CA LEU A 244 9.42 -3.94 15.61
C LEU A 244 9.66 -5.40 16.04
N ASP A 245 9.70 -6.33 15.10
CA ASP A 245 9.85 -7.77 15.34
C ASP A 245 11.11 -8.14 16.15
N LEU A 246 12.16 -7.33 16.07
CA LEU A 246 13.44 -7.51 16.76
C LEU A 246 13.61 -6.58 17.97
N ALA A 247 12.61 -5.74 18.29
CA ALA A 247 12.74 -4.71 19.32
C ALA A 247 12.89 -5.32 20.71
N HIS A 248 12.07 -6.32 21.05
CA HIS A 248 12.13 -6.99 22.34
C HIS A 248 13.39 -7.86 22.50
N ASP A 249 13.69 -8.70 21.51
CA ASP A 249 14.72 -9.74 21.65
C ASP A 249 16.14 -9.22 21.38
N LYS A 250 16.28 -8.22 20.50
CA LYS A 250 17.58 -7.67 20.10
C LYS A 250 17.75 -6.20 20.45
N GLY A 251 16.72 -5.52 20.93
CA GLY A 251 16.81 -4.09 21.19
C GLY A 251 16.93 -3.25 19.92
N LEU A 252 16.56 -3.76 18.75
CA LEU A 252 16.69 -3.08 17.46
C LEU A 252 15.35 -2.96 16.73
N VAL A 253 15.12 -1.81 16.12
CA VAL A 253 14.03 -1.54 15.19
C VAL A 253 14.63 -1.34 13.81
N LEU A 254 14.12 -2.07 12.81
CA LEU A 254 14.60 -1.98 11.43
C LEU A 254 13.71 -1.03 10.64
N LEU A 255 14.32 -0.08 9.95
CA LEU A 255 13.63 0.92 9.15
C LEU A 255 13.91 0.65 7.67
N GLU A 256 12.85 0.54 6.89
CA GLU A 256 12.84 0.53 5.43
C GLU A 256 12.08 1.76 4.94
N GLY A 257 12.51 2.34 3.82
CA GLY A 257 11.78 3.39 3.17
C GLY A 257 12.01 3.40 1.68
N THR A 258 11.06 3.97 0.95
CA THR A 258 11.12 4.09 -0.50
C THR A 258 10.68 5.48 -0.92
N VAL A 259 11.44 6.10 -1.82
CA VAL A 259 11.11 7.38 -2.45
C VAL A 259 10.65 7.12 -3.89
N ILE A 260 9.52 7.70 -4.28
CA ILE A 260 8.99 7.61 -5.63
C ILE A 260 9.70 8.65 -6.51
N GLU A 261 10.47 8.18 -7.48
CA GLU A 261 11.34 9.01 -8.34
C GLU A 261 10.57 10.09 -9.12
N ASP A 262 9.32 9.83 -9.49
CA ASP A 262 8.50 10.73 -10.32
C ASP A 262 7.90 11.93 -9.56
N LYS A 263 8.12 12.06 -8.25
CA LYS A 263 7.42 13.03 -7.38
C LYS A 263 8.26 14.25 -6.94
N GLN A 264 9.29 14.61 -7.71
CA GLN A 264 10.13 15.81 -7.48
C GLN A 264 10.84 15.83 -6.10
N VAL A 265 10.98 14.65 -5.47
CA VAL A 265 11.72 14.48 -4.22
C VAL A 265 12.82 13.48 -4.43
N THR A 266 14.06 13.87 -4.12
CA THR A 266 15.23 12.98 -4.20
C THR A 266 15.37 12.11 -2.95
N VAL A 267 16.26 11.14 -3.00
CA VAL A 267 16.52 10.24 -1.86
C VAL A 267 17.20 11.01 -0.72
N GLU A 268 18.10 11.93 -1.05
CA GLU A 268 18.74 12.85 -0.10
C GLU A 268 17.71 13.74 0.61
N GLU A 269 16.74 14.25 -0.12
CA GLU A 269 15.62 15.04 0.43
C GLU A 269 14.70 14.18 1.30
N GLY A 270 14.41 12.94 0.89
CA GLY A 270 13.69 11.97 1.72
C GLY A 270 14.44 11.66 3.03
N LYS A 271 15.77 11.54 2.96
CA LYS A 271 16.64 11.38 4.14
C LYS A 271 16.59 12.62 5.04
N TRP A 272 16.60 13.82 4.45
CA TRP A 272 16.44 15.07 5.22
C TRP A 272 15.13 15.08 6.00
N LEU A 273 14.01 14.75 5.36
CA LEU A 273 12.69 14.66 6.02
C LEU A 273 12.70 13.65 7.17
N LEU A 274 13.34 12.50 7.00
CA LEU A 274 13.51 11.51 8.07
C LEU A 274 14.34 12.06 9.24
N MET A 275 15.40 12.83 8.97
CA MET A 275 16.19 13.48 10.03
C MET A 275 15.37 14.56 10.76
N CYS A 276 14.59 15.37 10.03
CA CYS A 276 13.67 16.32 10.64
C CYS A 276 12.64 15.61 11.53
N LEU A 277 12.04 14.51 11.07
CA LEU A 277 11.17 13.68 11.90
C LEU A 277 11.86 13.29 13.21
N GLN A 278 13.10 12.79 13.15
CA GLN A 278 13.83 12.43 14.36
C GLN A 278 14.10 13.62 15.28
N LYS A 279 14.33 14.83 14.74
CA LYS A 279 14.50 16.05 15.54
C LYS A 279 13.24 16.48 16.28
N PHE A 280 12.08 16.38 15.64
CA PHE A 280 10.80 16.82 16.23
C PHE A 280 10.15 15.76 17.13
N TYR A 281 10.33 14.48 16.82
CA TYR A 281 9.74 13.37 17.58
C TYR A 281 10.71 12.74 18.60
N GLY A 282 12.01 12.93 18.44
CA GLY A 282 13.01 12.36 19.34
C GLY A 282 13.19 13.17 20.64
N LYS A 283 13.98 12.62 21.57
CA LYS A 283 14.23 13.20 22.89
C LYS A 283 14.79 14.63 22.85
N ALA A 284 15.55 14.98 21.82
CA ALA A 284 16.07 16.34 21.65
C ALA A 284 14.95 17.39 21.50
N ALA A 285 13.74 16.98 21.10
CA ALA A 285 12.60 17.88 21.00
C ALA A 285 12.12 18.39 22.37
N GLU A 286 12.20 17.56 23.42
CA GLU A 286 11.65 17.87 24.76
C GLU A 286 12.27 19.12 25.38
N GLN A 287 13.53 19.40 25.05
CA GLN A 287 14.28 20.53 25.59
C GLN A 287 14.27 21.75 24.66
N SER A 288 13.48 21.72 23.59
CA SER A 288 13.49 22.72 22.52
C SER A 288 12.09 23.24 22.19
N PRO A 289 11.97 24.39 21.50
CA PRO A 289 10.69 24.90 21.02
C PRO A 289 9.93 23.91 20.11
N ARG A 290 10.62 22.90 19.56
CA ARG A 290 10.06 21.88 18.68
C ARG A 290 8.87 21.13 19.29
N ARG A 291 8.94 20.80 20.58
CA ARG A 291 7.84 20.09 21.27
C ARG A 291 6.58 20.95 21.29
N LYS A 292 6.74 22.24 21.60
CA LYS A 292 5.65 23.23 21.63
C LYS A 292 5.05 23.42 20.24
N LEU A 293 5.87 23.54 19.19
CA LEU A 293 5.41 23.67 17.80
C LEU A 293 4.54 22.47 17.38
N MET A 294 4.95 21.26 17.77
CA MET A 294 4.18 20.05 17.47
C MET A 294 2.86 19.96 18.23
N GLU A 295 2.83 20.41 19.49
CA GLU A 295 1.61 20.49 20.29
C GLU A 295 0.64 21.53 19.72
N GLN A 296 1.13 22.73 19.37
CA GLN A 296 0.35 23.78 18.71
C GLN A 296 -0.27 23.27 17.42
N PHE A 297 0.52 22.61 16.56
CA PHE A 297 0.02 22.05 15.30
C PHE A 297 -1.08 21.01 15.54
N SER A 298 -0.86 20.07 16.46
CA SER A 298 -1.81 18.97 16.70
C SER A 298 -3.12 19.42 17.34
N GLN A 299 -3.09 20.52 18.10
CA GLN A 299 -4.28 21.13 18.69
C GLN A 299 -5.00 22.08 17.72
N GLY A 300 -4.40 22.37 16.56
CA GLY A 300 -4.93 23.36 15.61
C GLY A 300 -4.83 24.79 16.15
N ASP A 301 -3.84 25.08 16.98
CA ASP A 301 -3.63 26.41 17.55
C ASP A 301 -3.18 27.41 16.47
N SER A 302 -3.90 28.52 16.38
CA SER A 302 -3.57 29.66 15.52
C SER A 302 -2.21 30.31 15.81
N SER A 303 -1.62 30.05 16.98
CA SER A 303 -0.30 30.54 17.35
C SER A 303 0.86 29.78 16.68
N PHE A 304 0.56 28.69 15.96
CA PHE A 304 1.55 27.95 15.17
C PHE A 304 2.10 28.83 14.02
N LYS A 305 3.42 28.96 13.96
CA LYS A 305 4.12 29.73 12.92
C LYS A 305 5.04 28.85 12.09
N ILE A 306 4.92 28.99 10.77
CA ILE A 306 5.76 28.29 9.80
C ILE A 306 7.21 28.78 9.88
N ASP A 307 7.45 30.07 10.11
CA ASP A 307 8.81 30.62 10.19
C ASP A 307 9.61 30.00 11.35
N GLU A 308 8.99 29.87 12.54
CA GLU A 308 9.61 29.21 13.70
C GLU A 308 9.89 27.72 13.42
N LEU A 309 9.03 27.05 12.65
CA LEU A 309 9.25 25.66 12.21
C LEU A 309 10.48 25.54 11.31
N LEU A 310 10.66 26.45 10.35
CA LEU A 310 11.82 26.46 9.45
C LEU A 310 13.11 26.63 10.23
N GLU A 311 13.17 27.65 11.10
CA GLU A 311 14.33 27.91 11.93
C GLU A 311 14.72 26.70 12.80
N GLU A 312 13.74 26.06 13.45
CA GLU A 312 13.99 24.90 14.31
C GLU A 312 14.38 23.63 13.55
N ALA A 313 13.96 23.51 12.28
CA ALA A 313 14.36 22.41 11.41
C ALA A 313 15.82 22.56 10.93
N GLU A 314 16.25 23.78 10.63
CA GLU A 314 17.60 24.10 10.16
C GLU A 314 18.67 24.05 11.25
N LYS A 315 18.32 24.29 12.52
CA LYS A 315 19.26 24.19 13.66
C LYS A 315 19.77 22.75 13.83
N PHE A 316 21.08 22.54 13.71
CA PHE A 316 21.81 21.28 13.95
C PHE A 316 22.78 21.41 15.13
#